data_AF-A0A2K5TY52-F1
#
_entry.id   AF-A0A2K5TY52-F1
#
_cell.length_a   1.000
_cell.length_b   1.000
_cell.length_c   1.000
_cell.angle_alpha   90.00
_cell.angle_beta   90.00
_cell.angle_gamma   90.00
#
_symmetry.space_group_name_H-M   'P 1'
#
loop_
_entity.id
_entity.type
_entity.pdbx_description
1 polymer ?
#
loop_
_entity_poly.entity_id
_entity_poly.type
_entity_poly.pdbx_seq_one_letter_code
_entity_poly.pdbx_strand_id
1 'polypeptide(L)'
;MDGEAVRFCTDNQCVSLHPRGVDSVATASAAPKIPRLIQATPAFMAVTLVFSLVTLFVVVQQHTRPVPKPVQAMVLGDNITGHLPFEPNNHHHFGREAEMQELIQILKGHMENSSTWVAEIQMLRCRVDNVNLQLQLLDDHLGNTSADIQMVKGVLKDATTLSLQTQMLRSSLEGTNAEIQRLKGGLEKADALTFRTQNFLKSSLENTSIELHMLSRGLENANSEIQMLNASLEMANAQARLANSSLKNASAEIHVLRGHLDRVNDLRTQSQVLRSSLEGANAEIQGLKENLQNTNALNSQTQAFIKGSFDNTSAEIQFLRGHLERAGDEIHMLKRDLETVTAQTQKANGRLDQTDAQIQVFKAEMENANTLNAQIRVLNGHKKNASREMQTLKQEMKNASALTSQTQMLDSNLQKASAEILRLRGDLENTKALTMEIQQKQSRLKTLHKVVASQEQLQRIQSQLLQMVLQAWMFNGGSLYYFSHVKKSWHEAEQFCVSQGAHLASVASKEEHIRAFLVEVTGQAYYWIGLTDRGTEGSWCWTDGTPFNVAQNKT
;
A
#
# COMPACT_ATOMS: atom_id res chain seq x y z
N MET A 1 20.72 17.23 -54.66
CA MET A 1 19.66 18.19 -55.05
C MET A 1 18.39 17.75 -54.37
N ASP A 2 17.74 18.72 -53.73
CA ASP A 2 16.75 18.57 -52.66
C ASP A 2 15.50 17.75 -53.01
N GLY A 3 14.94 17.08 -52.01
CA GLY A 3 13.68 16.33 -52.09
C GLY A 3 13.02 16.13 -50.73
N GLU A 4 12.17 17.09 -50.36
CA GLU A 4 10.97 17.03 -49.50
C GLU A 4 11.02 16.35 -48.11
N ALA A 5 11.09 17.18 -47.06
CA ALA A 5 10.69 16.84 -45.70
C ALA A 5 9.25 17.27 -45.44
N VAL A 6 8.36 16.32 -45.10
CA VAL A 6 6.96 16.59 -44.74
C VAL A 6 6.88 17.23 -43.34
N ARG A 7 6.18 18.36 -43.22
CA ARG A 7 5.97 19.09 -41.95
C ARG A 7 4.48 19.12 -41.60
N PHE A 8 4.15 18.88 -40.33
CA PHE A 8 2.81 19.09 -39.78
C PHE A 8 2.86 20.21 -38.74
N CYS A 9 1.93 21.16 -38.83
CA CYS A 9 1.85 22.32 -37.95
C CYS A 9 0.40 22.55 -37.50
N THR A 10 0.24 23.00 -36.26
CA THR A 10 -0.98 23.68 -35.77
C THR A 10 -0.57 24.94 -35.01
N ASP A 11 -1.52 25.85 -34.74
CA ASP A 11 -1.35 27.28 -34.44
C ASP A 11 -0.40 27.69 -33.32
N ASN A 12 0.31 26.77 -32.65
CA ASN A 12 1.45 27.13 -31.81
C ASN A 12 2.60 26.11 -31.70
N GLN A 13 2.73 25.12 -32.61
CA GLN A 13 3.93 24.26 -32.68
C GLN A 13 4.04 23.48 -34.02
N CYS A 14 5.27 23.34 -34.55
CA CYS A 14 5.59 22.48 -35.70
C CYS A 14 6.58 21.38 -35.27
N VAL A 15 6.35 20.15 -35.73
CA VAL A 15 7.26 19.01 -35.51
C VAL A 15 7.63 18.39 -36.86
N SER A 16 8.93 18.11 -37.05
CA SER A 16 9.46 17.40 -38.23
C SER A 16 10.04 16.05 -37.83
N LEU A 17 9.66 14.98 -38.53
CA LEU A 17 10.24 13.65 -38.35
C LEU A 17 11.29 13.39 -39.43
N HIS A 18 12.54 13.15 -39.01
CA HIS A 18 13.62 12.65 -39.87
C HIS A 18 13.77 11.13 -39.70
N PRO A 19 13.92 10.34 -40.78
CA PRO A 19 14.23 8.93 -40.65
C PRO A 19 15.73 8.64 -40.69
N ARG A 20 16.15 7.86 -39.68
CA ARG A 20 17.22 6.83 -39.67
C ARG A 20 18.70 7.23 -39.56
N GLY A 21 19.45 6.38 -38.85
CA GLY A 21 20.82 6.05 -39.24
C GLY A 21 21.77 5.71 -38.09
N VAL A 22 22.07 4.43 -37.96
CA VAL A 22 23.19 3.85 -37.20
C VAL A 22 24.47 4.04 -38.02
N ASP A 23 25.55 4.60 -37.43
CA ASP A 23 26.88 3.94 -37.30
C ASP A 23 28.06 4.89 -36.93
N SER A 24 28.81 4.42 -35.91
CA SER A 24 30.28 4.28 -35.81
C SER A 24 31.28 5.47 -35.74
N VAL A 25 31.89 5.58 -34.54
CA VAL A 25 33.35 5.55 -34.21
C VAL A 25 34.22 6.83 -34.22
N ALA A 26 34.76 7.07 -33.00
CA ALA A 26 36.06 7.64 -32.56
C ALA A 26 36.36 9.15 -32.61
N THR A 27 36.53 9.76 -31.42
CA THR A 27 37.88 9.97 -30.82
C THR A 27 37.84 10.51 -29.37
N ALA A 28 38.43 9.72 -28.48
CA ALA A 28 39.30 10.01 -27.32
C ALA A 28 38.98 11.08 -26.24
N SER A 29 39.14 10.59 -24.99
CA SER A 29 39.73 11.23 -23.79
C SER A 29 38.81 11.98 -22.83
N ALA A 30 38.35 11.28 -21.76
CA ALA A 30 38.62 11.65 -20.36
C ALA A 30 37.69 10.92 -19.37
N ALA A 31 38.25 9.99 -18.58
CA ALA A 31 37.77 9.59 -17.26
C ALA A 31 39.03 9.28 -16.42
N PRO A 32 39.06 9.46 -15.08
CA PRO A 32 37.91 9.35 -14.18
C PRO A 32 37.81 10.47 -13.11
N LYS A 33 36.59 10.77 -12.63
CA LYS A 33 36.43 11.45 -11.34
C LYS A 33 35.54 10.60 -10.43
N ILE A 34 36.24 9.86 -9.59
CA ILE A 34 35.75 9.12 -8.42
C ILE A 34 35.09 10.11 -7.45
N PRO A 35 33.88 9.87 -6.94
CA PRO A 35 33.30 10.66 -5.87
C PRO A 35 34.06 10.42 -4.56
N ARG A 36 34.52 11.52 -3.95
CA ARG A 36 35.16 11.55 -2.63
C ARG A 36 34.15 11.11 -1.56
N LEU A 37 34.17 9.83 -1.19
CA LEU A 37 33.61 9.34 0.08
C LEU A 37 34.45 8.21 0.68
N ILE A 38 35.79 8.36 0.65
CA ILE A 38 36.70 7.60 1.52
C ILE A 38 37.80 8.57 1.97
N GLN A 39 37.45 9.52 2.84
CA GLN A 39 38.44 10.32 3.56
C GLN A 39 37.89 10.85 4.90
N ALA A 40 37.15 10.01 5.62
CA ALA A 40 36.74 10.28 7.01
C ALA A 40 36.90 9.05 7.92
N THR A 41 37.69 8.07 7.50
CA THR A 41 37.84 6.78 8.22
C THR A 41 39.15 6.61 9.00
N PRO A 42 40.27 7.35 8.79
CA PRO A 42 41.45 7.20 9.65
C PRO A 42 41.41 8.09 10.91
N ALA A 43 40.59 9.14 10.95
CA ALA A 43 40.48 10.02 12.13
C ALA A 43 39.65 9.39 13.27
N PHE A 44 38.64 8.57 12.94
CA PHE A 44 37.77 7.93 13.92
C PHE A 44 38.45 6.75 14.65
N MET A 45 39.35 6.05 13.96
CA MET A 45 40.15 4.94 14.51
C MET A 45 41.25 5.42 15.47
N ALA A 46 41.79 6.63 15.26
CA ALA A 46 42.78 7.23 16.16
C ALA A 46 42.14 7.70 17.49
N VAL A 47 40.92 8.26 17.45
CA VAL A 47 40.20 8.75 18.65
C VAL A 47 39.71 7.59 19.53
N THR A 48 39.31 6.47 18.92
CA THR A 48 38.89 5.26 19.66
C THR A 48 40.08 4.50 20.28
N LEU A 49 41.26 4.49 19.64
CA LEU A 49 42.49 3.92 20.21
C LEU A 49 43.00 4.73 21.41
N VAL A 50 42.92 6.06 21.37
CA VAL A 50 43.32 6.93 22.50
C VAL A 50 42.35 6.78 23.68
N PHE A 51 41.04 6.67 23.44
CA PHE A 51 40.06 6.42 24.51
C PHE A 51 40.26 5.05 25.16
N SER A 52 40.61 4.02 24.38
CA SER A 52 40.86 2.66 24.87
C SER A 52 42.13 2.57 25.73
N LEU A 53 43.17 3.32 25.38
CA LEU A 53 44.42 3.39 26.15
C LEU A 53 44.26 4.20 27.46
N VAL A 54 43.42 5.24 27.47
CA VAL A 54 43.11 6.00 28.70
C VAL A 54 42.25 5.17 29.67
N THR A 55 41.31 4.37 29.18
CA THR A 55 40.54 3.44 30.03
C THR A 55 41.41 2.31 30.61
N LEU A 56 42.42 1.84 29.86
CA LEU A 56 43.37 0.84 30.37
C LEU A 56 44.29 1.42 31.47
N PHE A 57 44.71 2.68 31.35
CA PHE A 57 45.56 3.35 32.33
C PHE A 57 44.83 3.65 33.66
N VAL A 58 43.52 3.95 33.59
CA VAL A 58 42.67 4.14 34.79
C VAL A 58 42.40 2.82 35.52
N VAL A 59 42.30 1.69 34.81
CA VAL A 59 42.12 0.36 35.41
C VAL A 59 43.42 -0.19 36.01
N VAL A 60 44.58 0.11 35.43
CA VAL A 60 45.90 -0.32 35.95
C VAL A 60 46.33 0.46 37.20
N GLN A 61 45.90 1.73 37.37
CA GLN A 61 46.16 2.53 38.59
C GLN A 61 45.26 2.16 39.79
N GLN A 62 44.21 1.35 39.61
CA GLN A 62 43.36 0.88 40.71
C GLN A 62 43.81 -0.47 41.32
N HIS A 63 44.86 -1.10 40.78
CA HIS A 63 45.33 -2.42 41.24
C HIS A 63 46.74 -2.44 41.85
N THR A 64 47.18 -1.35 42.50
CA THR A 64 48.37 -1.38 43.37
C THR A 64 48.20 -0.51 44.61
N ARG A 65 47.55 -1.05 45.65
CA ARG A 65 47.88 -0.70 47.04
C ARG A 65 47.99 -1.99 47.88
N PRO A 66 49.07 -2.16 48.66
CA PRO A 66 49.25 -3.33 49.50
C PRO A 66 48.30 -3.29 50.71
N VAL A 67 47.76 -4.45 51.03
CA VAL A 67 47.00 -4.78 52.24
C VAL A 67 47.86 -4.54 53.49
N PRO A 68 47.39 -3.84 54.54
CA PRO A 68 48.02 -3.94 55.84
C PRO A 68 47.59 -5.27 56.50
N LYS A 69 48.56 -6.15 56.76
CA LYS A 69 48.36 -7.35 57.58
C LYS A 69 48.11 -6.97 59.05
N PRO A 70 47.37 -7.79 59.81
CA PRO A 70 47.06 -7.52 61.20
C PRO A 70 48.30 -7.77 62.06
N VAL A 71 48.68 -6.79 62.90
CA VAL A 71 49.69 -7.01 63.92
C VAL A 71 49.01 -7.57 65.16
N GLN A 72 49.35 -8.83 65.43
CA GLN A 72 49.08 -9.54 66.66
C GLN A 72 49.69 -8.79 67.84
N ALA A 73 48.91 -8.65 68.91
CA ALA A 73 49.44 -8.28 70.22
C ALA A 73 50.40 -9.39 70.68
N MET A 74 51.70 -9.09 70.67
CA MET A 74 52.73 -9.95 71.24
C MET A 74 53.18 -9.33 72.56
N VAL A 75 52.87 -10.05 73.62
CA VAL A 75 53.52 -9.98 74.93
C VAL A 75 55.00 -10.30 74.74
N LEU A 76 55.88 -9.41 75.23
CA LEU A 76 57.23 -9.79 75.63
C LEU A 76 57.72 -8.80 76.69
N GLY A 77 57.96 -9.33 77.90
CA GLY A 77 58.82 -8.68 78.88
C GLY A 77 60.29 -8.83 78.48
N ASP A 78 61.13 -7.96 79.02
CA ASP A 78 62.26 -8.34 79.89
C ASP A 78 63.15 -7.11 80.15
N ASN A 79 63.19 -6.64 81.40
CA ASN A 79 64.29 -6.90 82.34
C ASN A 79 65.70 -7.00 81.68
N ILE A 80 66.76 -6.29 82.06
CA ILE A 80 67.59 -6.30 83.29
C ILE A 80 68.75 -5.31 82.99
N THR A 81 69.42 -4.60 83.91
CA THR A 81 70.71 -4.97 84.58
C THR A 81 71.24 -3.69 85.24
N GLY A 82 71.79 -3.61 86.45
CA GLY A 82 72.07 -4.59 87.50
C GLY A 82 72.88 -3.95 88.65
N HIS A 83 72.98 -4.72 89.75
CA HIS A 83 74.02 -4.75 90.80
C HIS A 83 74.19 -3.62 91.85
N LEU A 84 73.57 -3.80 93.03
CA LEU A 84 74.09 -4.15 94.40
C LEU A 84 75.54 -3.73 94.82
N PRO A 85 75.92 -3.73 96.14
CA PRO A 85 75.18 -4.13 97.37
C PRO A 85 75.40 -3.21 98.62
N PHE A 86 74.67 -3.43 99.75
CA PHE A 86 75.21 -3.84 101.08
C PHE A 86 74.17 -3.83 102.23
N GLU A 87 74.38 -4.75 103.18
CA GLU A 87 73.56 -5.20 104.33
C GLU A 87 73.36 -4.18 105.48
N PRO A 88 72.39 -4.41 106.41
CA PRO A 88 72.42 -3.86 107.75
C PRO A 88 72.80 -4.92 108.80
N ASN A 89 73.79 -4.65 109.66
CA ASN A 89 73.91 -5.36 110.93
C ASN A 89 74.38 -4.44 112.06
N ASN A 90 73.67 -4.53 113.19
CA ASN A 90 73.89 -3.81 114.44
C ASN A 90 75.18 -4.28 115.16
N HIS A 91 75.90 -3.36 115.83
CA HIS A 91 76.12 -3.31 117.30
C HIS A 91 77.39 -2.53 117.70
N HIS A 92 77.17 -1.45 118.45
CA HIS A 92 77.84 -1.06 119.70
C HIS A 92 79.26 -0.46 119.74
N HIS A 93 79.29 0.69 120.44
CA HIS A 93 80.31 1.25 121.35
C HIS A 93 81.37 2.25 120.85
N PHE A 94 81.06 3.53 121.14
CA PHE A 94 81.85 4.48 121.95
C PHE A 94 83.09 5.15 121.31
N GLY A 95 82.87 6.34 120.73
CA GLY A 95 83.93 7.21 120.17
C GLY A 95 83.48 8.65 119.89
N ARG A 96 82.98 9.31 120.94
CA ARG A 96 82.64 10.74 121.14
C ARG A 96 83.02 11.80 120.07
N GLU A 97 82.00 12.56 119.66
CA GLU A 97 81.97 14.03 119.43
C GLU A 97 82.57 14.66 118.16
N ALA A 98 83.47 13.98 117.42
CA ALA A 98 84.06 14.56 116.20
C ALA A 98 83.22 14.34 114.92
N GLU A 99 82.52 13.21 114.79
CA GLU A 99 81.72 12.88 113.58
C GLU A 99 80.33 13.54 113.55
N MET A 100 79.82 13.99 114.70
CA MET A 100 78.51 14.64 114.80
C MET A 100 78.52 16.09 114.27
N GLN A 101 79.66 16.78 114.32
CA GLN A 101 79.79 18.12 113.74
C GLN A 101 79.87 18.10 112.21
N GLU A 102 80.40 17.03 111.62
CA GLU A 102 80.49 16.87 110.16
C GLU A 102 79.13 16.53 109.54
N LEU A 103 78.35 15.65 110.19
CA LEU A 103 76.96 15.37 109.79
C LEU A 103 76.01 16.57 110.00
N ILE A 104 76.22 17.38 111.03
CA ILE A 104 75.44 18.61 111.25
C ILE A 104 75.76 19.67 110.20
N GLN A 105 77.02 19.80 109.73
CA GLN A 105 77.36 20.72 108.64
C GLN A 105 76.79 20.29 107.29
N ILE A 106 76.78 18.98 107.00
CA ILE A 106 76.14 18.43 105.80
C ILE A 106 74.62 18.62 105.85
N LEU A 107 73.98 18.35 107.00
CA LEU A 107 72.55 18.60 107.20
C LEU A 107 72.19 20.10 107.18
N LYS A 108 73.09 20.98 107.62
CA LYS A 108 72.90 22.44 107.56
C LYS A 108 72.99 22.97 106.12
N GLY A 109 73.93 22.47 105.32
CA GLY A 109 73.97 22.73 103.88
C GLY A 109 72.74 22.18 103.12
N HIS A 110 72.14 21.09 103.62
CA HIS A 110 70.90 20.54 103.07
C HIS A 110 69.64 21.31 103.52
N MET A 111 69.66 21.91 104.72
CA MET A 111 68.60 22.79 105.24
C MET A 111 68.61 24.19 104.61
N GLU A 112 69.78 24.71 104.24
CA GLU A 112 69.92 26.01 103.55
C GLU A 112 69.35 26.00 102.12
N ASN A 113 69.01 24.83 101.56
CA ASN A 113 68.32 24.66 100.29
C ASN A 113 66.79 24.49 100.40
N SER A 114 66.20 24.56 101.61
CA SER A 114 64.75 24.37 101.82
C SER A 114 63.87 25.39 101.08
N SER A 115 64.36 26.63 100.93
CA SER A 115 63.69 27.67 100.14
C SER A 115 63.66 27.35 98.65
N THR A 116 64.69 26.69 98.12
CA THR A 116 64.79 26.22 96.73
C THR A 116 63.73 25.16 96.43
N TRP A 117 63.57 24.16 97.29
CA TRP A 117 62.55 23.11 97.14
C TRP A 117 61.11 23.66 97.24
N VAL A 118 60.86 24.63 98.12
CA VAL A 118 59.54 25.28 98.22
C VAL A 118 59.23 26.09 96.95
N ALA A 119 60.21 26.81 96.41
CA ALA A 119 60.08 27.53 95.15
C ALA A 119 59.84 26.59 93.96
N GLU A 120 60.53 25.44 93.90
CA GLU A 120 60.32 24.42 92.87
C GLU A 120 58.93 23.77 92.95
N ILE A 121 58.44 23.45 94.16
CA ILE A 121 57.09 22.90 94.36
C ILE A 121 56.02 23.93 93.97
N GLN A 122 56.20 25.20 94.32
CA GLN A 122 55.28 26.27 93.88
C GLN A 122 55.32 26.46 92.37
N MET A 123 56.51 26.39 91.75
CA MET A 123 56.65 26.45 90.29
C MET A 123 55.97 25.26 89.61
N LEU A 124 56.10 24.05 90.17
CA LEU A 124 55.40 22.85 89.70
C LEU A 124 53.89 22.97 89.86
N ARG A 125 53.40 23.53 90.98
CA ARG A 125 51.97 23.81 91.18
C ARG A 125 51.45 24.80 90.14
N CYS A 126 52.15 25.92 89.90
CA CYS A 126 51.79 26.86 88.85
C CYS A 126 51.79 26.23 87.45
N ARG A 127 52.71 25.29 87.17
CA ARG A 127 52.71 24.54 85.90
C ARG A 127 51.52 23.60 85.79
N VAL A 128 51.15 22.92 86.88
CA VAL A 128 49.97 22.05 86.95
C VAL A 128 48.69 22.88 86.76
N ASP A 129 48.58 24.04 87.41
CA ASP A 129 47.43 24.94 87.26
C ASP A 129 47.33 25.47 85.82
N ASN A 130 48.45 25.82 85.21
CA ASN A 130 48.49 26.23 83.80
C ASN A 130 48.07 25.09 82.85
N VAL A 131 48.52 23.86 83.09
CA VAL A 131 48.06 22.69 82.34
C VAL A 131 46.57 22.45 82.54
N ASN A 132 46.05 22.66 83.76
CA ASN A 132 44.64 22.48 84.06
C ASN A 132 43.76 23.52 83.35
N LEU A 133 44.20 24.78 83.30
CA LEU A 133 43.53 25.82 82.50
C LEU A 133 43.57 25.51 81.00
N GLN A 134 44.67 24.94 80.49
CA GLN A 134 44.75 24.48 79.11
C GLN A 134 43.82 23.30 78.83
N LEU A 135 43.67 22.37 79.77
CA LEU A 135 42.72 21.26 79.66
C LEU A 135 41.27 21.74 79.68
N GLN A 136 40.94 22.72 80.51
CA GLN A 136 39.60 23.31 80.56
C GLN A 136 39.28 24.08 79.27
N LEU A 137 40.24 24.83 78.73
CA LEU A 137 40.12 25.47 77.41
C LEU A 137 39.92 24.43 76.30
N LEU A 138 40.64 23.30 76.37
CA LEU A 138 40.49 22.20 75.43
C LEU A 138 39.11 21.55 75.52
N ASP A 139 38.58 21.39 76.73
CA ASP A 139 37.24 20.86 76.97
C ASP A 139 36.15 21.78 76.38
N ASP A 140 36.26 23.10 76.58
CA ASP A 140 35.37 24.09 75.96
C ASP A 140 35.46 24.06 74.42
N HIS A 141 36.66 23.92 73.86
CA HIS A 141 36.85 23.76 72.42
C HIS A 141 36.24 22.46 71.88
N LEU A 142 36.34 21.36 72.62
CA LEU A 142 35.72 20.08 72.26
C LEU A 142 34.19 20.17 72.34
N GLY A 143 33.65 20.86 73.34
CA GLY A 143 32.22 21.17 73.47
C GLY A 143 31.68 21.95 72.28
N ASN A 144 32.36 23.04 71.89
CA ASN A 144 31.98 23.82 70.70
C ASN A 144 32.09 23.01 69.41
N THR A 145 33.16 22.23 69.25
CA THR A 145 33.35 21.35 68.09
C THR A 145 32.23 20.30 68.00
N SER A 146 31.78 19.76 69.14
CA SER A 146 30.66 18.82 69.19
C SER A 146 29.33 19.48 68.75
N ALA A 147 29.06 20.70 69.20
CA ALA A 147 27.89 21.47 68.77
C ALA A 147 27.90 21.76 67.25
N ASP A 148 29.06 22.14 66.71
CA ASP A 148 29.25 22.35 65.26
C ASP A 148 29.01 21.06 64.47
N ILE A 149 29.49 19.91 64.95
CA ILE A 149 29.26 18.60 64.32
C ILE A 149 27.76 18.26 64.31
N GLN A 150 27.02 18.53 65.38
CA GLN A 150 25.57 18.28 65.42
C GLN A 150 24.81 19.20 64.47
N MET A 151 25.21 20.48 64.38
CA MET A 151 24.63 21.42 63.41
C MET A 151 24.87 20.95 61.96
N VAL A 152 26.11 20.57 61.62
CA VAL A 152 26.46 20.04 60.30
C VAL A 152 25.67 18.75 60.00
N LYS A 153 25.47 17.88 61.00
CA LYS A 153 24.66 16.67 60.86
C LYS A 153 23.18 16.98 60.57
N GLY A 154 22.63 18.03 61.19
CA GLY A 154 21.29 18.53 60.90
C GLY A 154 21.16 19.02 59.46
N VAL A 155 22.08 19.90 59.03
CA VAL A 155 22.14 20.41 57.65
C VAL A 155 22.30 19.28 56.62
N LEU A 156 23.09 18.24 56.93
CA LEU A 156 23.26 17.08 56.06
C LEU A 156 21.97 16.24 55.93
N LYS A 157 21.17 16.15 57.00
CA LYS A 157 19.88 15.47 56.99
C LYS A 157 18.83 16.25 56.17
N ASP A 158 18.85 17.57 56.24
CA ASP A 158 18.00 18.41 55.39
C ASP A 158 18.43 18.34 53.92
N ALA A 159 19.75 18.31 53.64
CA ALA A 159 20.28 18.14 52.30
C ALA A 159 19.92 16.78 51.67
N THR A 160 19.92 15.71 52.46
CA THR A 160 19.48 14.38 51.97
C THR A 160 17.98 14.34 51.70
N THR A 161 17.17 15.03 52.51
CA THR A 161 15.72 15.18 52.27
C THR A 161 15.44 15.99 51.00
N LEU A 162 16.16 17.09 50.78
CA LEU A 162 16.05 17.92 49.57
C LEU A 162 16.50 17.14 48.32
N SER A 163 17.53 16.31 48.44
CA SER A 163 18.00 15.42 47.37
C SER A 163 16.91 14.42 46.95
N LEU A 164 16.24 13.78 47.91
CA LEU A 164 15.13 12.87 47.64
C LEU A 164 13.93 13.57 46.97
N GLN A 165 13.57 14.77 47.42
CA GLN A 165 12.53 15.58 46.78
C GLN A 165 12.91 15.98 45.35
N THR A 166 14.17 16.37 45.13
CA THR A 166 14.71 16.71 43.81
C THR A 166 14.68 15.48 42.88
N GLN A 167 14.96 14.29 43.42
CA GLN A 167 14.92 13.05 42.65
C GLN A 167 13.49 12.63 42.28
N MET A 168 12.51 12.83 43.17
CA MET A 168 11.09 12.62 42.86
C MET A 168 10.56 13.60 41.81
N LEU A 169 10.95 14.87 41.89
CA LEU A 169 10.59 15.86 40.88
C LEU A 169 11.22 15.51 39.53
N ARG A 170 12.47 15.04 39.51
CA ARG A 170 13.15 14.57 38.30
C ARG A 170 12.44 13.37 37.66
N SER A 171 12.05 12.37 38.45
CA SER A 171 11.34 11.20 37.92
C SER A 171 9.94 11.54 37.41
N SER A 172 9.23 12.46 38.09
CA SER A 172 7.96 13.00 37.61
C SER A 172 8.13 13.76 36.29
N LEU A 173 9.15 14.61 36.18
CA LEU A 173 9.45 15.36 34.97
C LEU A 173 9.83 14.42 33.80
N GLU A 174 10.64 13.40 34.05
CA GLU A 174 10.95 12.36 33.07
C GLU A 174 9.70 11.61 32.59
N GLY A 175 8.79 11.29 33.52
CA GLY A 175 7.49 10.69 33.21
C GLY A 175 6.64 11.59 32.31
N THR A 176 6.53 12.88 32.61
CA THR A 176 5.79 13.83 31.77
C THR A 176 6.43 14.01 30.40
N ASN A 177 7.77 14.01 30.31
CA ASN A 177 8.48 14.11 29.04
C ASN A 177 8.24 12.86 28.16
N ALA A 178 8.22 11.67 28.75
CA ALA A 178 7.88 10.44 28.04
C ALA A 178 6.43 10.47 27.48
N GLU A 179 5.49 11.01 28.26
CA GLU A 179 4.09 11.18 27.84
C GLU A 179 3.98 12.16 26.67
N ILE A 180 4.70 13.29 26.72
CA ILE A 180 4.78 14.27 25.63
C ILE A 180 5.35 13.63 24.35
N GLN A 181 6.42 12.85 24.45
CA GLN A 181 6.99 12.15 23.28
C GLN A 181 6.00 11.12 22.71
N ARG A 182 5.24 10.44 23.56
CA ARG A 182 4.20 9.50 23.13
C ARG A 182 3.06 10.20 22.39
N LEU A 183 2.60 11.34 22.90
CA LEU A 183 1.58 12.17 22.25
C LEU A 183 2.08 12.74 20.92
N LYS A 184 3.34 13.20 20.86
CA LYS A 184 3.97 13.67 19.63
C LYS A 184 4.01 12.57 18.56
N GLY A 185 4.44 11.36 18.91
CA GLY A 185 4.42 10.22 17.99
C GLY A 185 3.00 9.81 17.57
N GLY A 186 2.00 10.01 18.44
CA GLY A 186 0.59 9.85 18.09
C GLY A 186 0.11 10.87 17.06
N LEU A 187 0.50 12.13 17.24
CA LEU A 187 0.17 13.23 16.32
C LEU A 187 0.80 13.04 14.94
N GLU A 188 2.07 12.65 14.87
CA GLU A 188 2.76 12.36 13.61
C GLU A 188 2.09 11.21 12.84
N LYS A 189 1.61 10.17 13.55
CA LYS A 189 0.84 9.08 12.93
C LYS A 189 -0.52 9.56 12.43
N ALA A 190 -1.19 10.47 13.15
CA ALA A 190 -2.46 11.05 12.74
C ALA A 190 -2.29 11.93 11.48
N ASP A 191 -1.24 12.72 11.40
CA ASP A 191 -0.90 13.50 10.20
C ASP A 191 -0.59 12.61 9.00
N ALA A 192 0.17 11.53 9.20
CA ALA A 192 0.44 10.55 8.16
C ALA A 192 -0.83 9.85 7.66
N LEU A 193 -1.75 9.51 8.57
CA LEU A 193 -3.05 8.92 8.22
C LEU A 193 -3.89 9.93 7.43
N THR A 194 -3.90 11.19 7.85
CA THR A 194 -4.64 12.29 7.19
C THR A 194 -4.12 12.51 5.77
N PHE A 195 -2.81 12.59 5.59
CA PHE A 195 -2.18 12.71 4.27
C PHE A 195 -2.51 11.51 3.36
N ARG A 196 -2.52 10.29 3.90
CA ARG A 196 -2.86 9.07 3.16
C ARG A 196 -4.32 9.08 2.71
N THR A 197 -5.24 9.47 3.59
CA THR A 197 -6.65 9.64 3.27
C THR A 197 -6.86 10.71 2.20
N GLN A 198 -6.16 11.84 2.29
CA GLN A 198 -6.27 12.92 1.32
C GLN A 198 -5.78 12.50 -0.07
N ASN A 199 -4.67 11.74 -0.15
CA ASN A 199 -4.19 11.17 -1.41
C ASN A 199 -5.13 10.11 -1.98
N PHE A 200 -5.73 9.27 -1.14
CA PHE A 200 -6.72 8.30 -1.57
C PHE A 200 -7.95 8.99 -2.17
N LEU A 201 -8.49 10.01 -1.49
CA LEU A 201 -9.61 10.80 -1.99
C LEU A 201 -9.27 11.52 -3.30
N LYS A 202 -8.06 12.07 -3.42
CA LYS A 202 -7.58 12.71 -4.66
C LYS A 202 -7.51 11.71 -5.81
N SER A 203 -6.91 10.54 -5.60
CA SER A 203 -6.84 9.48 -6.62
C SER A 203 -8.22 8.97 -7.02
N SER A 204 -9.12 8.80 -6.05
CA SER A 204 -10.51 8.40 -6.31
C SER A 204 -11.26 9.46 -7.14
N LEU A 205 -11.04 10.75 -6.85
CA LEU A 205 -11.62 11.86 -7.62
C LEU A 205 -11.06 11.91 -9.04
N GLU A 206 -9.76 11.70 -9.23
CA GLU A 206 -9.14 11.64 -10.56
C GLU A 206 -9.69 10.46 -11.37
N ASN A 207 -9.83 9.28 -10.75
CA ASN A 207 -10.36 8.09 -11.43
C ASN A 207 -11.84 8.27 -11.84
N THR A 208 -12.67 8.84 -10.97
CA THR A 208 -14.07 9.17 -11.31
C THR A 208 -14.17 10.24 -12.40
N SER A 209 -13.26 11.23 -12.41
CA SER A 209 -13.17 12.21 -13.51
C SER A 209 -12.83 11.56 -14.85
N ILE A 210 -11.93 10.57 -14.86
CA ILE A 210 -11.57 9.82 -16.08
C ILE A 210 -12.78 9.00 -16.58
N GLU A 211 -13.50 8.33 -15.69
CA GLU A 211 -14.70 7.56 -16.03
C GLU A 211 -15.79 8.46 -16.64
N LEU A 212 -16.03 9.64 -16.05
CA LEU A 212 -16.96 10.63 -16.60
C LEU A 212 -16.54 11.12 -17.98
N HIS A 213 -15.25 11.37 -18.20
CA HIS A 213 -14.74 11.78 -19.51
C HIS A 213 -14.90 10.67 -20.56
N MET A 214 -14.70 9.40 -20.18
CA MET A 214 -14.91 8.25 -21.06
C MET A 214 -16.39 8.11 -21.43
N LEU A 215 -17.31 8.28 -20.47
CA LEU A 215 -18.74 8.30 -20.72
C LEU A 215 -19.16 9.44 -21.64
N SER A 216 -18.64 10.66 -21.43
CA SER A 216 -18.90 11.82 -22.29
C SER A 216 -18.47 11.56 -23.74
N ARG A 217 -17.28 10.99 -23.94
CA ARG A 217 -16.79 10.63 -25.28
C ARG A 217 -17.64 9.52 -25.91
N GLY A 218 -18.08 8.54 -25.12
CA GLY A 218 -19.02 7.52 -25.57
C GLY A 218 -20.34 8.12 -26.06
N LEU A 219 -20.86 9.12 -25.35
CA LEU A 219 -22.07 9.84 -25.71
C LEU A 219 -21.91 10.65 -27.01
N GLU A 220 -20.79 11.34 -27.19
CA GLU A 220 -20.46 12.08 -28.43
C GLU A 220 -20.36 11.15 -29.65
N ASN A 221 -19.72 9.98 -29.48
CA ASN A 221 -19.63 8.97 -30.52
C ASN A 221 -21.02 8.45 -30.90
N ALA A 222 -21.85 8.10 -29.92
CA ALA A 222 -23.22 7.66 -30.17
C ALA A 222 -24.05 8.73 -30.89
N ASN A 223 -23.89 10.00 -30.51
CA ASN A 223 -24.55 11.12 -31.19
C ASN A 223 -24.09 11.26 -32.65
N SER A 224 -22.80 11.07 -32.92
CA SER A 224 -22.25 11.07 -34.29
C SER A 224 -22.79 9.92 -35.14
N GLU A 225 -22.93 8.72 -34.55
CA GLU A 225 -23.56 7.57 -35.22
C GLU A 225 -25.03 7.83 -35.53
N ILE A 226 -25.78 8.43 -34.60
CA ILE A 226 -27.19 8.82 -34.83
C ILE A 226 -27.29 9.82 -35.99
N GLN A 227 -26.41 10.82 -36.06
CA GLN A 227 -26.42 11.77 -37.17
C GLN A 227 -26.13 11.10 -38.52
N MET A 228 -25.18 10.17 -38.57
CA MET A 228 -24.87 9.39 -39.77
C MET A 228 -26.05 8.51 -40.20
N LEU A 229 -26.73 7.87 -39.25
CA LEU A 229 -27.95 7.11 -39.51
C LEU A 229 -29.07 8.01 -40.05
N ASN A 230 -29.23 9.20 -39.49
CA ASN A 230 -30.24 10.16 -39.93
C ASN A 230 -29.98 10.64 -41.37
N ALA A 231 -28.73 10.98 -41.69
CA ALA A 231 -28.33 11.33 -43.06
C ALA A 231 -28.56 10.16 -44.04
N SER A 232 -28.26 8.93 -43.64
CA SER A 232 -28.52 7.73 -44.44
C SER A 232 -30.02 7.51 -44.68
N LEU A 233 -30.85 7.78 -43.67
CA LEU A 233 -32.30 7.70 -43.77
C LEU A 233 -32.87 8.77 -44.72
N GLU A 234 -32.40 10.01 -44.64
CA GLU A 234 -32.78 11.08 -45.58
C GLU A 234 -32.44 10.71 -47.03
N MET A 235 -31.24 10.15 -47.24
CA MET A 235 -30.79 9.74 -48.57
C MET A 235 -31.62 8.56 -49.11
N ALA A 236 -31.98 7.59 -48.26
CA ALA A 236 -32.89 6.50 -48.62
C ALA A 236 -34.29 7.04 -48.96
N ASN A 237 -34.80 8.02 -48.22
CA ASN A 237 -36.07 8.67 -48.52
C ASN A 237 -36.04 9.42 -49.86
N ALA A 238 -34.93 10.09 -50.19
CA ALA A 238 -34.75 10.74 -51.48
C ALA A 238 -34.75 9.71 -52.64
N GLN A 239 -34.06 8.58 -52.46
CA GLN A 239 -34.08 7.47 -53.43
C GLN A 239 -35.48 6.88 -53.60
N ALA A 240 -36.23 6.69 -52.52
CA ALA A 240 -37.61 6.20 -52.57
C ALA A 240 -38.52 7.17 -53.36
N ARG A 241 -38.34 8.49 -53.16
CA ARG A 241 -39.05 9.52 -53.95
C ARG A 241 -38.71 9.45 -55.44
N LEU A 242 -37.44 9.30 -55.79
CA LEU A 242 -37.01 9.15 -57.18
C LEU A 242 -37.60 7.88 -57.80
N ALA A 243 -37.51 6.74 -57.12
CA ALA A 243 -38.09 5.49 -57.58
C ALA A 243 -39.60 5.62 -57.82
N ASN A 244 -40.33 6.28 -56.90
CA ASN A 244 -41.75 6.54 -57.06
C ASN A 244 -42.07 7.43 -58.28
N SER A 245 -41.24 8.44 -58.55
CA SER A 245 -41.39 9.28 -59.74
C SER A 245 -41.17 8.50 -61.04
N SER A 246 -40.15 7.64 -61.08
CA SER A 246 -39.89 6.75 -62.21
C SER A 246 -41.05 5.77 -62.44
N LEU A 247 -41.63 5.26 -61.36
CA LEU A 247 -42.77 4.34 -61.41
C LEU A 247 -44.03 5.03 -61.95
N LYS A 248 -44.27 6.28 -61.57
CA LYS A 248 -45.33 7.12 -62.18
C LYS A 248 -45.09 7.34 -63.67
N ASN A 249 -43.85 7.61 -64.09
CA ASN A 249 -43.52 7.80 -65.50
C ASN A 249 -43.73 6.52 -66.32
N ALA A 250 -43.25 5.38 -65.82
CA ALA A 250 -43.49 4.08 -66.44
C ALA A 250 -44.98 3.76 -66.54
N SER A 251 -45.78 4.10 -65.52
CA SER A 251 -47.24 3.96 -65.58
C SER A 251 -47.87 4.82 -66.68
N ALA A 252 -47.37 6.04 -66.90
CA ALA A 252 -47.84 6.91 -67.98
C ALA A 252 -47.48 6.34 -69.36
N GLU A 253 -46.26 5.83 -69.54
CA GLU A 253 -45.82 5.16 -70.78
C GLU A 253 -46.66 3.92 -71.09
N ILE A 254 -46.95 3.08 -70.09
CA ILE A 254 -47.84 1.92 -70.25
C ILE A 254 -49.23 2.37 -70.72
N HIS A 255 -49.73 3.50 -70.20
CA HIS A 255 -51.03 4.02 -70.61
C HIS A 255 -51.04 4.50 -72.07
N VAL A 256 -49.95 5.12 -72.53
CA VAL A 256 -49.77 5.51 -73.94
C VAL A 256 -49.70 4.28 -74.84
N LEU A 257 -48.91 3.26 -74.45
CA LEU A 257 -48.81 2.00 -75.19
C LEU A 257 -50.15 1.27 -75.29
N ARG A 258 -50.97 1.32 -74.24
CA ARG A 258 -52.35 0.80 -74.28
C ARG A 258 -53.20 1.52 -75.32
N GLY A 259 -53.11 2.85 -75.41
CA GLY A 259 -53.78 3.62 -76.46
C GLY A 259 -53.32 3.26 -77.88
N HIS A 260 -52.03 2.96 -78.07
CA HIS A 260 -51.54 2.45 -79.36
C HIS A 260 -52.11 1.06 -79.69
N LEU A 261 -52.24 0.18 -78.70
CA LEU A 261 -52.82 -1.15 -78.88
C LEU A 261 -54.29 -1.07 -79.32
N ASP A 262 -55.06 -0.15 -78.72
CA ASP A 262 -56.44 0.11 -79.12
C ASP A 262 -56.53 0.54 -80.60
N ARG A 263 -55.61 1.40 -81.05
CA ARG A 263 -55.54 1.84 -82.45
C ARG A 263 -55.14 0.73 -83.42
N VAL A 264 -54.32 -0.23 -82.99
CA VAL A 264 -54.01 -1.44 -83.77
C VAL A 264 -55.25 -2.33 -83.89
N ASN A 265 -56.07 -2.43 -82.84
CA ASN A 265 -57.34 -3.17 -82.90
C ASN A 265 -58.33 -2.51 -83.87
N ASP A 266 -58.38 -1.18 -83.94
CA ASP A 266 -59.19 -0.46 -84.94
C ASP A 266 -58.70 -0.75 -86.38
N LEU A 267 -57.39 -0.69 -86.63
CA LEU A 267 -56.79 -1.02 -87.92
C LEU A 267 -57.05 -2.47 -88.34
N ARG A 268 -57.01 -3.40 -87.39
CA ARG A 268 -57.37 -4.81 -87.63
C ARG A 268 -58.81 -4.94 -88.09
N THR A 269 -59.71 -4.18 -87.47
CA THR A 269 -61.13 -4.14 -87.83
C THR A 269 -61.32 -3.58 -89.24
N GLN A 270 -60.59 -2.53 -89.61
CA GLN A 270 -60.61 -1.97 -90.98
C GLN A 270 -60.05 -2.95 -92.04
N SER A 271 -58.96 -3.66 -91.73
CA SER A 271 -58.40 -4.68 -92.63
C SER A 271 -59.37 -5.84 -92.88
N GLN A 272 -60.17 -6.20 -91.87
CA GLN A 272 -61.20 -7.23 -92.02
C GLN A 272 -62.30 -6.79 -93.01
N VAL A 273 -62.71 -5.52 -92.95
CA VAL A 273 -63.70 -4.93 -93.88
C VAL A 273 -63.17 -4.92 -95.32
N LEU A 274 -61.91 -4.50 -95.52
CA LEU A 274 -61.28 -4.50 -96.86
C LEU A 274 -61.21 -5.91 -97.47
N ARG A 275 -60.93 -6.93 -96.65
CA ARG A 275 -60.90 -8.32 -97.11
C ARG A 275 -62.28 -8.79 -97.60
N SER A 276 -63.35 -8.43 -96.89
CA SER A 276 -64.72 -8.73 -97.33
C SER A 276 -65.10 -8.02 -98.64
N SER A 277 -64.62 -6.79 -98.88
CA SER A 277 -64.81 -6.11 -100.16
C SER A 277 -64.06 -6.78 -101.33
N LEU A 278 -62.85 -7.30 -101.08
CA LEU A 278 -62.06 -8.00 -102.10
C LEU A 278 -62.69 -9.35 -102.50
N GLU A 279 -63.25 -10.08 -101.53
CA GLU A 279 -64.02 -11.30 -101.78
C GLU A 279 -65.25 -11.03 -102.67
N GLY A 280 -65.91 -9.88 -102.49
CA GLY A 280 -67.02 -9.44 -103.35
C GLY A 280 -66.60 -9.15 -104.80
N ALA A 281 -65.50 -8.41 -105.00
CA ALA A 281 -64.99 -8.10 -106.34
C ALA A 281 -64.56 -9.35 -107.13
N ASN A 282 -64.04 -10.37 -106.44
CA ASN A 282 -63.64 -11.63 -107.07
C ASN A 282 -64.86 -12.46 -107.56
N ALA A 283 -66.03 -12.32 -106.93
CA ALA A 283 -67.26 -12.96 -107.38
C ALA A 283 -67.81 -12.34 -108.67
N GLU A 284 -67.68 -11.02 -108.87
CA GLU A 284 -68.09 -10.33 -110.10
C GLU A 284 -67.24 -10.75 -111.32
N ILE A 285 -65.93 -10.96 -111.12
CA ILE A 285 -65.00 -11.42 -112.17
C ILE A 285 -65.37 -12.83 -112.67
N GLN A 286 -65.86 -13.71 -111.79
CA GLN A 286 -66.37 -15.04 -112.18
C GLN A 286 -67.61 -14.94 -113.07
N GLY A 287 -68.54 -14.01 -112.81
CA GLY A 287 -69.73 -13.80 -113.65
C GLY A 287 -69.42 -13.30 -115.05
N LEU A 288 -68.39 -12.46 -115.22
CA LEU A 288 -67.94 -12.00 -116.54
C LEU A 288 -67.33 -13.13 -117.39
N LYS A 289 -66.79 -14.17 -116.76
CA LYS A 289 -66.20 -15.33 -117.43
C LYS A 289 -67.26 -16.23 -118.09
N GLU A 290 -68.46 -16.35 -117.52
CA GLU A 290 -69.58 -17.10 -118.11
C GLU A 290 -70.11 -16.44 -119.39
N ASN A 291 -70.15 -15.10 -119.44
CA ASN A 291 -70.64 -14.37 -120.62
C ASN A 291 -69.77 -14.56 -121.87
N LEU A 292 -68.48 -14.82 -121.71
CA LEU A 292 -67.53 -14.96 -122.81
C LEU A 292 -67.64 -16.33 -123.53
N GLN A 293 -68.26 -17.34 -122.90
CA GLN A 293 -68.44 -18.67 -123.49
C GLN A 293 -69.60 -18.75 -124.50
N ASN A 294 -70.56 -17.82 -124.46
CA ASN A 294 -71.72 -17.81 -125.37
C ASN A 294 -71.44 -17.21 -126.77
N THR A 295 -70.25 -16.66 -127.02
CA THR A 295 -69.94 -15.91 -128.27
C THR A 295 -69.31 -16.79 -129.37
N ASN A 296 -68.92 -18.02 -129.05
CA ASN A 296 -68.23 -18.94 -129.99
C ASN A 296 -69.17 -19.79 -130.88
N ALA A 297 -70.48 -19.56 -130.86
CA ALA A 297 -71.46 -20.33 -131.65
C ALA A 297 -71.77 -19.75 -133.05
N LEU A 298 -71.21 -18.59 -133.44
CA LEU A 298 -71.58 -17.85 -134.66
C LEU A 298 -70.59 -18.00 -135.83
N ASN A 299 -69.48 -18.73 -135.67
CA ASN A 299 -68.37 -18.76 -136.64
C ASN A 299 -68.45 -19.86 -137.73
N SER A 300 -69.57 -20.59 -137.84
CA SER A 300 -69.67 -21.76 -138.73
C SER A 300 -70.27 -21.47 -140.11
N GLN A 301 -70.57 -20.21 -140.47
CA GLN A 301 -71.33 -19.88 -141.67
C GLN A 301 -70.52 -19.20 -142.79
N THR A 302 -69.27 -18.79 -142.56
CA THR A 302 -68.53 -17.91 -143.49
C THR A 302 -67.64 -18.66 -144.51
N GLN A 303 -67.42 -19.96 -144.36
CA GLN A 303 -66.36 -20.67 -145.10
C GLN A 303 -66.86 -21.59 -146.22
N ALA A 304 -67.75 -21.07 -147.08
CA ALA A 304 -68.22 -21.79 -148.28
C ALA A 304 -68.02 -21.02 -149.60
N PHE A 305 -67.32 -19.88 -149.62
CA PHE A 305 -67.13 -19.11 -150.85
C PHE A 305 -65.67 -19.05 -151.31
N ILE A 306 -65.31 -20.09 -152.07
CA ILE A 306 -64.51 -20.00 -153.32
C ILE A 306 -63.03 -19.61 -153.11
N LYS A 307 -62.05 -20.51 -153.20
CA LYS A 307 -61.81 -21.54 -154.26
C LYS A 307 -61.85 -20.96 -155.68
N GLY A 308 -61.31 -19.77 -155.86
CA GLY A 308 -61.07 -19.15 -157.15
C GLY A 308 -59.65 -18.59 -157.22
N SER A 309 -58.77 -19.33 -157.90
CA SER A 309 -57.48 -18.85 -158.46
C SER A 309 -56.47 -18.37 -157.40
N PHE A 310 -55.69 -19.19 -156.72
CA PHE A 310 -54.84 -20.33 -157.12
C PHE A 310 -53.71 -20.06 -158.14
N ASP A 311 -53.53 -18.84 -158.62
CA ASP A 311 -52.34 -18.45 -159.39
C ASP A 311 -51.34 -17.59 -158.59
N ASN A 312 -51.67 -17.21 -157.35
CA ASN A 312 -50.82 -16.41 -156.45
C ASN A 312 -49.92 -17.26 -155.52
N THR A 313 -50.16 -18.56 -155.43
CA THR A 313 -49.60 -19.43 -154.38
C THR A 313 -48.11 -19.77 -154.54
N SER A 314 -47.49 -19.44 -155.68
CA SER A 314 -46.07 -19.73 -155.93
C SER A 314 -45.11 -18.69 -155.32
N ALA A 315 -45.55 -17.42 -155.20
CA ALA A 315 -44.74 -16.35 -154.61
C ALA A 315 -44.69 -16.41 -153.07
N GLU A 316 -45.76 -16.93 -152.46
CA GLU A 316 -45.94 -16.94 -150.99
C GLU A 316 -45.15 -18.07 -150.29
N ILE A 317 -44.83 -19.16 -151.00
CA ILE A 317 -44.03 -20.28 -150.47
C ILE A 317 -42.54 -19.92 -150.34
N GLN A 318 -42.01 -18.96 -151.12
CA GLN A 318 -40.65 -18.45 -150.90
C GLN A 318 -40.59 -17.46 -149.73
N PHE A 319 -41.65 -16.69 -149.49
CA PHE A 319 -41.76 -15.76 -148.37
C PHE A 319 -41.85 -16.49 -147.01
N LEU A 320 -42.64 -17.56 -146.93
CA LEU A 320 -42.77 -18.37 -145.71
C LEU A 320 -41.48 -19.11 -145.32
N ARG A 321 -40.58 -19.38 -146.28
CA ARG A 321 -39.27 -20.01 -146.03
C ARG A 321 -38.31 -19.06 -145.30
N GLY A 322 -38.29 -17.78 -145.68
CA GLY A 322 -37.48 -16.76 -145.02
C GLY A 322 -37.97 -16.42 -143.61
N HIS A 323 -39.27 -16.57 -143.34
CA HIS A 323 -39.82 -16.42 -141.99
C HIS A 323 -39.48 -17.61 -141.07
N LEU A 324 -39.38 -18.83 -141.60
CA LEU A 324 -38.96 -20.02 -140.85
C LEU A 324 -37.47 -19.99 -140.48
N GLU A 325 -36.60 -19.47 -141.35
CA GLU A 325 -35.17 -19.24 -141.01
C GLU A 325 -35.03 -18.18 -139.91
N ARG A 326 -35.79 -17.08 -139.99
CA ARG A 326 -35.79 -16.02 -138.96
C ARG A 326 -36.33 -16.51 -137.60
N ALA A 327 -37.36 -17.35 -137.61
CA ALA A 327 -37.87 -18.00 -136.39
C ALA A 327 -36.83 -18.97 -135.79
N GLY A 328 -36.03 -19.65 -136.63
CA GLY A 328 -34.91 -20.48 -136.18
C GLY A 328 -33.81 -19.67 -135.49
N ASP A 329 -33.46 -18.51 -136.05
CA ASP A 329 -32.48 -17.59 -135.45
C ASP A 329 -32.99 -17.00 -134.12
N GLU A 330 -34.26 -16.64 -134.02
CA GLU A 330 -34.90 -16.18 -132.78
C GLU A 330 -34.92 -17.28 -131.70
N ILE A 331 -35.18 -18.54 -132.08
CA ILE A 331 -35.11 -19.67 -131.15
C ILE A 331 -33.68 -19.92 -130.67
N HIS A 332 -32.68 -19.79 -131.55
CA HIS A 332 -31.27 -19.90 -131.15
C HIS A 332 -30.80 -18.74 -130.26
N MET A 333 -31.29 -17.52 -130.50
CA MET A 333 -31.10 -16.36 -129.61
C MET A 333 -31.74 -16.61 -128.24
N LEU A 334 -33.01 -17.02 -128.20
CA LEU A 334 -33.74 -17.34 -126.98
C LEU A 334 -33.09 -18.47 -126.18
N LYS A 335 -32.54 -19.48 -126.86
CA LYS A 335 -31.79 -20.57 -126.20
C LYS A 335 -30.52 -20.03 -125.55
N ARG A 336 -29.79 -19.12 -126.20
CA ARG A 336 -28.60 -18.47 -125.64
C ARG A 336 -28.93 -17.57 -124.45
N ASP A 337 -30.03 -16.82 -124.55
CA ASP A 337 -30.52 -15.97 -123.46
C ASP A 337 -30.96 -16.83 -122.27
N LEU A 338 -31.61 -17.98 -122.52
CA LEU A 338 -31.99 -18.94 -121.48
C LEU A 338 -30.76 -19.58 -120.81
N GLU A 339 -29.75 -19.96 -121.57
CA GLU A 339 -28.46 -20.46 -121.04
C GLU A 339 -27.77 -19.38 -120.18
N THR A 340 -27.83 -18.12 -120.61
CA THR A 340 -27.28 -16.97 -119.86
C THR A 340 -28.05 -16.72 -118.56
N VAL A 341 -29.38 -16.73 -118.60
CA VAL A 341 -30.24 -16.60 -117.41
C VAL A 341 -30.03 -17.77 -116.45
N THR A 342 -29.82 -18.99 -116.96
CA THR A 342 -29.54 -20.18 -116.15
C THR A 342 -28.20 -20.05 -115.43
N ALA A 343 -27.16 -19.58 -116.12
CA ALA A 343 -25.85 -19.32 -115.52
C ALA A 343 -25.90 -18.20 -114.46
N GLN A 344 -26.66 -17.12 -114.73
CA GLN A 344 -26.88 -16.05 -113.75
C GLN A 344 -27.67 -16.55 -112.52
N THR A 345 -28.66 -17.42 -112.73
CA THR A 345 -29.45 -18.04 -111.65
C THR A 345 -28.57 -18.94 -110.79
N GLN A 346 -27.71 -19.78 -111.38
CA GLN A 346 -26.74 -20.59 -110.62
C GLN A 346 -25.76 -19.71 -109.82
N LYS A 347 -25.27 -18.61 -110.41
CA LYS A 347 -24.40 -17.66 -109.70
C LYS A 347 -25.14 -16.95 -108.55
N ALA A 348 -26.40 -16.57 -108.75
CA ALA A 348 -27.24 -16.00 -107.70
C ALA A 348 -27.51 -17.01 -106.57
N ASN A 349 -27.75 -18.28 -106.93
CA ASN A 349 -27.94 -19.36 -105.96
C ASN A 349 -26.67 -19.59 -105.14
N GLY A 350 -25.50 -19.62 -105.77
CA GLY A 350 -24.22 -19.70 -105.05
C GLY A 350 -23.96 -18.52 -104.11
N ARG A 351 -24.44 -17.30 -104.45
CA ARG A 351 -24.39 -16.14 -103.54
C ARG A 351 -25.38 -16.26 -102.38
N LEU A 352 -26.57 -16.82 -102.62
CA LEU A 352 -27.54 -17.13 -101.57
C LEU A 352 -27.00 -18.19 -100.61
N ASP A 353 -26.39 -19.26 -101.12
CA ASP A 353 -25.76 -20.31 -100.30
C ASP A 353 -24.61 -19.72 -99.45
N GLN A 354 -23.81 -18.82 -100.03
CA GLN A 354 -22.77 -18.10 -99.29
C GLN A 354 -23.36 -17.17 -98.20
N THR A 355 -24.48 -16.53 -98.49
CA THR A 355 -25.17 -15.66 -97.52
C THR A 355 -25.77 -16.49 -96.38
N ASP A 356 -26.36 -17.64 -96.68
CA ASP A 356 -26.90 -18.56 -95.66
C ASP A 356 -25.77 -19.11 -94.76
N ALA A 357 -24.63 -19.48 -95.35
CA ALA A 357 -23.44 -19.88 -94.58
C ALA A 357 -22.95 -18.76 -93.63
N GLN A 358 -22.94 -17.51 -94.08
CA GLN A 358 -22.59 -16.36 -93.23
C GLN A 358 -23.61 -16.14 -92.10
N ILE A 359 -24.91 -16.31 -92.37
CA ILE A 359 -25.97 -16.20 -91.36
C ILE A 359 -25.81 -17.29 -90.28
N GLN A 360 -25.48 -18.53 -90.66
CA GLN A 360 -25.25 -19.61 -89.70
C GLN A 360 -24.02 -19.34 -88.81
N VAL A 361 -22.94 -18.78 -89.37
CA VAL A 361 -21.77 -18.36 -88.57
C VAL A 361 -22.15 -17.25 -87.59
N PHE A 362 -22.86 -16.22 -88.04
CA PHE A 362 -23.34 -15.13 -87.17
C PHE A 362 -24.26 -15.65 -86.06
N LYS A 363 -25.09 -16.65 -86.36
CA LYS A 363 -25.98 -17.28 -85.38
C LYS A 363 -25.19 -18.01 -84.30
N ALA A 364 -24.16 -18.77 -84.68
CA ALA A 364 -23.27 -19.44 -83.72
C ALA A 364 -22.48 -18.43 -82.87
N GLU A 365 -22.02 -17.33 -83.46
CA GLU A 365 -21.37 -16.23 -82.71
C GLU A 365 -22.32 -15.57 -81.71
N MET A 366 -23.59 -15.37 -82.07
CA MET A 366 -24.62 -14.87 -81.14
C MET A 366 -24.88 -15.85 -79.97
N GLU A 367 -24.94 -17.15 -80.23
CA GLU A 367 -25.09 -18.16 -79.17
C GLU A 367 -23.89 -18.17 -78.21
N ASN A 368 -22.67 -18.00 -78.73
CA ASN A 368 -21.48 -17.80 -77.91
C ASN A 368 -21.54 -16.50 -77.09
N ALA A 369 -22.00 -15.39 -77.67
CA ALA A 369 -22.19 -14.13 -76.96
C ALA A 369 -23.24 -14.24 -75.85
N ASN A 370 -24.32 -14.98 -76.08
CA ASN A 370 -25.33 -15.28 -75.07
C ASN A 370 -24.77 -16.12 -73.92
N THR A 371 -23.95 -17.13 -74.24
CA THR A 371 -23.26 -17.96 -73.25
C THR A 371 -22.30 -17.13 -72.40
N LEU A 372 -21.54 -16.23 -73.02
CA LEU A 372 -20.64 -15.31 -72.32
C LEU A 372 -21.42 -14.37 -71.38
N ASN A 373 -22.55 -13.83 -71.83
CA ASN A 373 -23.43 -13.01 -70.99
C ASN A 373 -23.99 -13.77 -69.78
N ALA A 374 -24.33 -15.05 -69.93
CA ALA A 374 -24.75 -15.90 -68.82
C ALA A 374 -23.62 -16.08 -67.79
N GLN A 375 -22.38 -16.32 -68.25
CA GLN A 375 -21.21 -16.45 -67.38
C GLN A 375 -20.93 -15.13 -66.62
N ILE A 376 -20.99 -13.98 -67.29
CA ILE A 376 -20.84 -12.65 -66.65
C ILE A 376 -21.89 -12.46 -65.56
N ARG A 377 -23.13 -12.91 -65.79
CA ARG A 377 -24.22 -12.81 -64.81
C ARG A 377 -23.95 -13.65 -63.55
N VAL A 378 -23.44 -14.87 -63.72
CA VAL A 378 -23.01 -15.74 -62.61
C VAL A 378 -21.83 -15.11 -61.86
N LEU A 379 -20.84 -14.58 -62.57
CA LEU A 379 -19.65 -13.96 -61.99
C LEU A 379 -20.00 -12.70 -61.18
N ASN A 380 -20.96 -11.91 -61.67
CA ASN A 380 -21.54 -10.80 -60.91
C ASN A 380 -22.29 -11.28 -59.66
N GLY A 381 -22.98 -12.42 -59.73
CA GLY A 381 -23.57 -13.09 -58.57
C GLY A 381 -22.52 -13.46 -57.52
N HIS A 382 -21.42 -14.11 -57.93
CA HIS A 382 -20.29 -14.44 -57.06
C HIS A 382 -19.66 -13.19 -56.45
N LYS A 383 -19.41 -12.14 -57.24
CA LYS A 383 -18.89 -10.85 -56.75
C LYS A 383 -19.80 -10.25 -55.67
N LYS A 384 -21.11 -10.26 -55.88
CA LYS A 384 -22.09 -9.76 -54.91
C LYS A 384 -22.13 -10.62 -53.64
N ASN A 385 -21.91 -11.93 -53.76
CA ASN A 385 -21.84 -12.83 -52.61
C ASN A 385 -20.56 -12.60 -51.80
N ALA A 386 -19.40 -12.56 -52.46
CA ALA A 386 -18.12 -12.25 -51.83
C ALA A 386 -18.14 -10.88 -51.13
N SER A 387 -18.80 -9.87 -51.71
CA SER A 387 -18.98 -8.58 -51.06
C SER A 387 -19.84 -8.65 -49.79
N ARG A 388 -20.85 -9.52 -49.75
CA ARG A 388 -21.66 -9.75 -48.54
C ARG A 388 -20.85 -10.46 -47.46
N GLU A 389 -20.12 -11.51 -47.83
CA GLU A 389 -19.25 -12.25 -46.90
C GLU A 389 -18.16 -11.35 -46.30
N MET A 390 -17.55 -10.49 -47.12
CA MET A 390 -16.57 -9.50 -46.66
C MET A 390 -17.17 -8.50 -45.65
N GLN A 391 -18.42 -8.07 -45.86
CA GLN A 391 -19.11 -7.21 -44.90
C GLN A 391 -19.43 -7.94 -43.59
N THR A 392 -19.86 -9.20 -43.67
CA THR A 392 -20.09 -10.04 -42.48
C THR A 392 -18.80 -10.22 -41.68
N LEU A 393 -17.70 -10.62 -42.34
CA LEU A 393 -16.38 -10.74 -41.73
C LEU A 393 -15.90 -9.43 -41.09
N LYS A 394 -16.13 -8.29 -41.75
CA LYS A 394 -15.79 -6.97 -41.20
C LYS A 394 -16.58 -6.67 -39.92
N GLN A 395 -17.85 -7.06 -39.85
CA GLN A 395 -18.66 -6.89 -38.66
C GLN A 395 -18.23 -7.83 -37.53
N GLU A 396 -17.92 -9.08 -37.86
CA GLU A 396 -17.36 -10.04 -36.89
C GLU A 396 -16.01 -9.56 -36.33
N MET A 397 -15.14 -9.00 -37.17
CA MET A 397 -13.89 -8.37 -36.72
C MET A 397 -14.14 -7.19 -35.77
N LYS A 398 -15.15 -6.34 -36.03
CA LYS A 398 -15.54 -5.29 -35.09
C LYS A 398 -16.00 -5.87 -33.76
N ASN A 399 -16.82 -6.92 -33.78
CA ASN A 399 -17.29 -7.58 -32.55
C ASN A 399 -16.11 -8.20 -31.78
N ALA A 400 -15.15 -8.82 -32.46
CA ALA A 400 -13.93 -9.35 -31.85
C ALA A 400 -13.06 -8.25 -31.22
N SER A 401 -12.97 -7.06 -31.86
CA SER A 401 -12.27 -5.91 -31.28
C SER A 401 -12.95 -5.36 -30.02
N ALA A 402 -14.29 -5.36 -29.98
CA ALA A 402 -15.06 -4.98 -28.81
C ALA A 402 -14.84 -5.99 -27.66
N LEU A 403 -14.85 -7.29 -27.98
CA LEU A 403 -14.54 -8.35 -27.02
C LEU A 403 -13.10 -8.23 -26.47
N THR A 404 -12.14 -7.86 -27.32
CA THR A 404 -10.75 -7.60 -26.90
C THR A 404 -10.67 -6.45 -25.90
N SER A 405 -11.43 -5.37 -26.14
CA SER A 405 -11.50 -4.21 -25.24
C SER A 405 -12.15 -4.59 -23.89
N GLN A 406 -13.20 -5.42 -23.91
CA GLN A 406 -13.80 -5.96 -22.69
C GLN A 406 -12.84 -6.84 -21.89
N THR A 407 -12.07 -7.71 -22.56
CA THR A 407 -11.04 -8.54 -21.92
C THR A 407 -9.95 -7.68 -21.27
N GLN A 408 -9.50 -6.61 -21.92
CA GLN A 408 -8.52 -5.67 -21.35
C GLN A 408 -9.08 -4.93 -20.12
N MET A 409 -10.35 -4.52 -20.16
CA MET A 409 -11.02 -3.90 -19.02
C MET A 409 -11.12 -4.88 -17.84
N LEU A 410 -11.48 -6.13 -18.11
CA LEU A 410 -11.57 -7.16 -17.09
C LEU A 410 -10.20 -7.46 -16.46
N ASP A 411 -9.14 -7.50 -17.26
CA ASP A 411 -7.77 -7.67 -16.77
C ASP A 411 -7.34 -6.50 -15.86
N SER A 412 -7.62 -5.25 -16.26
CA SER A 412 -7.37 -4.07 -15.44
C SER A 412 -8.11 -4.13 -14.09
N ASN A 413 -9.38 -4.54 -14.12
CA ASN A 413 -10.18 -4.70 -12.91
C ASN A 413 -9.63 -5.82 -12.01
N LEU A 414 -9.19 -6.94 -12.59
CA LEU A 414 -8.56 -8.04 -11.86
C LEU A 414 -7.26 -7.59 -11.18
N GLN A 415 -6.43 -6.81 -11.88
CA GLN A 415 -5.19 -6.24 -11.32
C GLN A 415 -5.49 -5.29 -10.15
N LYS A 416 -6.49 -4.41 -10.29
CA LYS A 416 -6.94 -3.52 -9.20
C LYS A 416 -7.41 -4.33 -7.98
N ALA A 417 -8.23 -5.35 -8.20
CA ALA A 417 -8.71 -6.22 -7.12
C ALA A 417 -7.57 -6.96 -6.41
N SER A 418 -6.59 -7.45 -7.16
CA SER A 418 -5.39 -8.12 -6.61
C SER A 418 -4.55 -7.17 -5.75
N ALA A 419 -4.35 -5.92 -6.20
CA ALA A 419 -3.65 -4.90 -5.43
C ALA A 419 -4.38 -4.55 -4.12
N GLU A 420 -5.71 -4.45 -4.16
CA GLU A 420 -6.54 -4.20 -2.97
C GLU A 420 -6.42 -5.34 -1.95
N ILE A 421 -6.44 -6.60 -2.42
CA ILE A 421 -6.26 -7.77 -1.55
C ILE A 421 -4.90 -7.75 -0.85
N LEU A 422 -3.82 -7.40 -1.56
CA LEU A 422 -2.48 -7.27 -0.97
C LEU A 422 -2.44 -6.15 0.08
N ARG A 423 -3.09 -5.01 -0.20
CA ARG A 423 -3.20 -3.89 0.75
C ARG A 423 -3.93 -4.32 2.02
N LEU A 424 -5.09 -4.97 1.89
CA LEU A 424 -5.88 -5.46 3.01
C LEU A 424 -5.13 -6.52 3.84
N ARG A 425 -4.34 -7.38 3.18
CA ARG A 425 -3.46 -8.33 3.88
C ARG A 425 -2.43 -7.60 4.76
N GLY A 426 -1.83 -6.53 4.25
CA GLY A 426 -0.92 -5.69 5.04
C GLY A 426 -1.61 -5.05 6.25
N ASP A 427 -2.81 -4.50 6.05
CA ASP A 427 -3.59 -3.89 7.14
C ASP A 427 -3.99 -4.93 8.21
N LEU A 428 -4.30 -6.17 7.81
CA LEU A 428 -4.61 -7.26 8.72
C LEU A 428 -3.41 -7.62 9.61
N GLU A 429 -2.20 -7.71 9.05
CA GLU A 429 -0.99 -7.98 9.83
C GLU A 429 -0.67 -6.83 10.79
N ASN A 430 -0.84 -5.58 10.37
CA ASN A 430 -0.72 -4.42 11.26
C ASN A 430 -1.72 -4.48 12.41
N THR A 431 -2.96 -4.90 12.15
CA THR A 431 -4.01 -5.04 13.16
C THR A 431 -3.68 -6.14 14.17
N LYS A 432 -3.11 -7.27 13.72
CA LYS A 432 -2.61 -8.32 14.62
C LYS A 432 -1.50 -7.80 15.52
N ALA A 433 -0.52 -7.07 14.97
CA ALA A 433 0.56 -6.48 15.75
C ALA A 433 0.03 -5.52 16.83
N LEU A 434 -0.91 -4.64 16.46
CA LEU A 434 -1.55 -3.73 17.41
C LEU A 434 -2.33 -4.48 18.51
N THR A 435 -3.01 -5.57 18.16
CA THR A 435 -3.72 -6.41 19.13
C THR A 435 -2.76 -7.04 20.14
N MET A 436 -1.60 -7.51 19.70
CA MET A 436 -0.55 -8.02 20.60
C MET A 436 -0.01 -6.94 21.53
N GLU A 437 0.24 -5.72 21.03
CA GLU A 437 0.66 -4.58 21.87
C GLU A 437 -0.40 -4.22 22.91
N ILE A 438 -1.68 -4.22 22.55
CA ILE A 438 -2.78 -3.94 23.47
C ILE A 438 -2.82 -5.01 24.57
N GLN A 439 -2.73 -6.29 24.22
CA GLN A 439 -2.68 -7.39 25.21
C GLN A 439 -1.49 -7.25 26.16
N GLN A 440 -0.31 -6.88 25.64
CA GLN A 440 0.87 -6.63 26.46
C GLN A 440 0.68 -5.43 27.40
N LYS A 441 0.09 -4.34 26.91
CA LYS A 441 -0.20 -3.17 27.76
C LYS A 441 -1.24 -3.51 28.83
N GLN A 442 -2.25 -4.32 28.51
CA GLN A 442 -3.24 -4.79 29.47
C GLN A 442 -2.62 -5.68 30.56
N SER A 443 -1.69 -6.57 30.22
CA SER A 443 -1.00 -7.39 31.23
C SER A 443 -0.13 -6.53 32.15
N ARG A 444 0.59 -5.55 31.60
CA ARG A 444 1.36 -4.56 32.39
C ARG A 444 0.46 -3.75 33.32
N LEU A 445 -0.70 -3.28 32.83
CA LEU A 445 -1.65 -2.52 33.63
C LEU A 445 -2.22 -3.34 34.79
N LYS A 446 -2.52 -4.63 34.56
CA LYS A 446 -2.94 -5.56 35.63
C LYS A 446 -1.86 -5.72 36.70
N THR A 447 -0.60 -5.87 36.30
CA THR A 447 0.52 -5.94 37.25
C THR A 447 0.67 -4.64 38.04
N LEU A 448 0.59 -3.50 37.37
CA LEU A 448 0.66 -2.18 38.02
C LEU A 448 -0.47 -2.00 39.03
N HIS A 449 -1.70 -2.40 38.70
CA HIS A 449 -2.83 -2.36 39.64
C HIS A 449 -2.56 -3.14 40.93
N LYS A 450 -1.99 -4.35 40.81
CA LYS A 450 -1.62 -5.15 42.00
C LYS A 450 -0.59 -4.45 42.87
N VAL A 451 0.42 -3.85 42.25
CA VAL A 451 1.47 -3.10 42.96
C VAL A 451 0.88 -1.88 43.67
N VAL A 452 0.04 -1.10 42.98
CA VAL A 452 -0.63 0.07 43.57
C VAL A 452 -1.51 -0.35 44.75
N ALA A 453 -2.30 -1.41 44.62
CA ALA A 453 -3.12 -1.92 45.72
C ALA A 453 -2.28 -2.33 46.94
N SER A 454 -1.15 -3.02 46.73
CA SER A 454 -0.23 -3.36 47.82
C SER A 454 0.43 -2.13 48.46
N GLN A 455 0.74 -1.11 47.66
CA GLN A 455 1.32 0.14 48.12
C GLN A 455 0.33 0.95 48.97
N GLU A 456 -0.94 1.02 48.56
CA GLU A 456 -1.99 1.66 49.36
C GLU A 456 -2.18 0.96 50.71
N GLN A 457 -2.15 -0.38 50.72
CA GLN A 457 -2.24 -1.14 51.96
C GLN A 457 -1.06 -0.84 52.88
N LEU A 458 0.16 -0.78 52.34
CA LEU A 458 1.35 -0.41 53.12
C LEU A 458 1.25 1.01 53.68
N GLN A 459 0.77 1.98 52.88
CA GLN A 459 0.54 3.35 53.32
C GLN A 459 -0.51 3.43 54.45
N ARG A 460 -1.58 2.64 54.38
CA ARG A 460 -2.57 2.55 55.47
C ARG A 460 -1.94 2.06 56.76
N ILE A 461 -1.15 0.98 56.70
CA ILE A 461 -0.44 0.44 57.87
C ILE A 461 0.54 1.46 58.44
N GLN A 462 1.35 2.10 57.58
CA GLN A 462 2.29 3.14 58.01
C GLN A 462 1.57 4.33 58.69
N SER A 463 0.43 4.75 58.15
CA SER A 463 -0.37 5.84 58.72
C SER A 463 -0.94 5.46 60.10
N GLN A 464 -1.43 4.23 60.25
CA GLN A 464 -1.90 3.70 61.53
C GLN A 464 -0.78 3.60 62.58
N LEU A 465 0.39 3.08 62.20
CA LEU A 465 1.56 3.02 63.08
C LEU A 465 1.99 4.42 63.51
N LEU A 466 2.04 5.38 62.59
CA LEU A 466 2.37 6.77 62.91
C LEU A 466 1.38 7.37 63.92
N GLN A 467 0.08 7.12 63.73
CA GLN A 467 -0.94 7.58 64.67
C GLN A 467 -0.73 7.00 66.07
N MET A 468 -0.42 5.71 66.19
CA MET A 468 -0.16 5.08 67.49
C MET A 468 1.10 5.63 68.15
N VAL A 469 2.17 5.87 67.37
CA VAL A 469 3.39 6.51 67.88
C VAL A 469 3.13 7.93 68.38
N LEU A 470 2.30 8.71 67.69
CA LEU A 470 1.88 10.04 68.16
C LEU A 470 1.07 9.99 69.47
N GLN A 471 0.43 8.86 69.78
CA GLN A 471 -0.24 8.59 71.05
C GLN A 471 0.70 8.01 72.11
N ALA A 472 2.01 8.19 71.96
CA ALA A 472 3.07 7.72 72.85
C ALA A 472 3.22 6.19 72.96
N TRP A 473 2.79 5.43 71.93
CA TRP A 473 3.14 4.02 71.80
C TRP A 473 4.52 3.87 71.17
N MET A 474 5.32 2.92 71.67
CA MET A 474 6.65 2.65 71.14
C MET A 474 6.67 1.32 70.39
N PHE A 475 7.18 1.35 69.16
CA PHE A 475 7.28 0.17 68.31
C PHE A 475 8.65 -0.51 68.49
N ASN A 476 8.66 -1.80 68.85
CA ASN A 476 9.86 -2.61 68.93
C ASN A 476 9.57 -4.07 68.56
N GLY A 477 10.45 -4.72 67.80
CA GLY A 477 10.36 -6.16 67.52
C GLY A 477 9.07 -6.65 66.81
N GLY A 478 8.30 -5.75 66.17
CA GLY A 478 7.01 -6.10 65.57
C GLY A 478 5.80 -5.86 66.47
N SER A 479 6.02 -5.41 67.71
CA SER A 479 4.99 -5.14 68.72
C SER A 479 4.96 -3.65 69.11
N LEU A 480 3.81 -3.18 69.60
CA LEU A 480 3.62 -1.83 70.13
C LEU A 480 3.48 -1.87 71.65
N TYR A 481 4.23 -1.01 72.34
CA TYR A 481 4.30 -0.95 73.79
C TYR A 481 3.83 0.42 74.29
N TYR A 482 3.00 0.42 75.34
CA TYR A 482 2.55 1.64 76.00
C TYR A 482 2.99 1.64 77.47
N PHE A 483 3.63 2.72 77.90
CA PHE A 483 4.13 2.88 79.26
C PHE A 483 3.27 3.92 79.97
N SER A 484 2.36 3.44 80.84
CA SER A 484 1.43 4.31 81.55
C SER A 484 2.15 5.22 82.54
N HIS A 485 1.91 6.53 82.44
CA HIS A 485 2.34 7.50 83.46
C HIS A 485 1.46 7.48 84.73
N VAL A 486 0.30 6.79 84.67
CA VAL A 486 -0.64 6.68 85.79
C VAL A 486 -0.46 5.33 86.48
N LYS A 487 -0.19 5.36 87.79
CA LYS A 487 -0.12 4.17 88.64
C LYS A 487 -1.52 3.55 88.78
N LYS A 488 -1.60 2.24 88.63
CA LYS A 488 -2.82 1.43 88.73
C LYS A 488 -2.51 0.16 89.51
N SER A 489 -3.52 -0.48 90.10
CA SER A 489 -3.36 -1.87 90.51
C SER A 489 -3.15 -2.77 89.27
N TRP A 490 -2.56 -3.95 89.44
CA TRP A 490 -2.33 -4.88 88.32
C TRP A 490 -3.62 -5.17 87.54
N HIS A 491 -4.75 -5.35 88.25
CA HIS A 491 -6.05 -5.62 87.64
C HIS A 491 -6.58 -4.44 86.81
N GLU A 492 -6.50 -3.22 87.35
CA GLU A 492 -6.90 -2.00 86.63
C GLU A 492 -5.96 -1.71 85.44
N ALA A 493 -4.68 -2.09 85.53
CA ALA A 493 -3.73 -1.95 84.46
C ALA A 493 -4.05 -2.90 83.29
N GLU A 494 -4.36 -4.18 83.57
CA GLU A 494 -4.81 -5.13 82.55
C GLU A 494 -6.13 -4.70 81.91
N GLN A 495 -7.12 -4.27 82.71
CA GLN A 495 -8.38 -3.74 82.17
C GLN A 495 -8.17 -2.53 81.27
N PHE A 496 -7.25 -1.64 81.64
CA PHE A 496 -6.89 -0.52 80.79
C PHE A 496 -6.26 -0.99 79.47
N CYS A 497 -5.29 -1.90 79.50
CA CYS A 497 -4.69 -2.45 78.30
C CYS A 497 -5.75 -3.08 77.39
N VAL A 498 -6.66 -3.90 77.95
CA VAL A 498 -7.75 -4.55 77.21
C VAL A 498 -8.70 -3.51 76.59
N SER A 499 -9.00 -2.42 77.31
CA SER A 499 -9.80 -1.31 76.76
C SER A 499 -9.16 -0.60 75.57
N GLN A 500 -7.83 -0.69 75.45
CA GLN A 500 -7.04 -0.18 74.32
C GLN A 500 -6.78 -1.26 73.25
N GLY A 501 -7.39 -2.44 73.36
CA GLY A 501 -7.18 -3.56 72.44
C GLY A 501 -5.81 -4.24 72.59
N ALA A 502 -5.18 -4.12 73.75
CA ALA A 502 -3.88 -4.69 74.09
C ALA A 502 -3.95 -5.51 75.38
N HIS A 503 -2.82 -6.06 75.82
CA HIS A 503 -2.66 -6.74 77.11
C HIS A 503 -1.43 -6.19 77.83
N LEU A 504 -1.32 -6.40 79.14
CA LEU A 504 -0.04 -6.16 79.83
C LEU A 504 1.07 -6.97 79.15
N ALA A 505 2.24 -6.35 78.98
CA ALA A 505 3.30 -6.89 78.14
C ALA A 505 3.77 -8.28 78.62
N SER A 506 3.92 -9.20 77.67
CA SER A 506 4.61 -10.47 77.88
C SER A 506 6.09 -10.36 77.53
N VAL A 507 6.92 -11.11 78.25
CA VAL A 507 8.37 -11.16 78.02
C VAL A 507 8.72 -12.60 77.68
N ALA A 508 8.60 -12.94 76.39
CA ALA A 508 9.03 -14.24 75.87
C ALA A 508 10.57 -14.28 75.72
N SER A 509 11.19 -15.41 76.05
CA SER A 509 12.64 -15.50 76.23
C SER A 509 13.48 -15.53 74.95
N LYS A 510 12.87 -15.56 73.76
CA LYS A 510 13.63 -15.64 72.49
C LYS A 510 14.06 -14.27 71.96
N GLU A 511 13.60 -13.20 72.60
CA GLU A 511 13.75 -11.84 72.08
C GLU A 511 14.57 -10.98 73.06
N GLU A 512 15.86 -11.30 73.19
CA GLU A 512 16.82 -10.57 74.05
C GLU A 512 16.80 -9.05 73.82
N HIS A 513 16.55 -8.65 72.57
CA HIS A 513 16.39 -7.28 72.13
C HIS A 513 15.13 -6.60 72.70
N ILE A 514 14.06 -7.35 72.96
CA ILE A 514 12.85 -6.83 73.64
C ILE A 514 13.14 -6.63 75.13
N ARG A 515 13.83 -7.57 75.78
CA ARG A 515 14.24 -7.42 77.18
C ARG A 515 15.11 -6.19 77.39
N ALA A 516 16.14 -6.03 76.56
CA ALA A 516 17.02 -4.85 76.59
C ALA A 516 16.23 -3.55 76.40
N PHE A 517 15.32 -3.51 75.42
CA PHE A 517 14.43 -2.38 75.17
C PHE A 517 13.55 -2.04 76.38
N LEU A 518 12.90 -3.04 76.99
CA LEU A 518 12.04 -2.81 78.15
C LEU A 518 12.86 -2.27 79.33
N VAL A 519 14.06 -2.80 79.59
CA VAL A 519 14.95 -2.32 80.66
C VAL A 519 15.44 -0.90 80.40
N GLU A 520 15.83 -0.59 79.17
CA GLU A 520 16.29 0.75 78.78
C GLU A 520 15.19 1.81 78.96
N VAL A 521 13.97 1.49 78.54
CA VAL A 521 12.83 2.41 78.61
C VAL A 521 12.31 2.59 80.03
N THR A 522 12.21 1.52 80.83
CA THR A 522 11.67 1.61 82.19
C THR A 522 12.67 2.22 83.17
N GLY A 523 13.97 2.11 82.89
CA GLY A 523 15.03 2.62 83.75
C GLY A 523 14.94 2.02 85.15
N GLN A 524 14.73 2.87 86.16
CA GLN A 524 14.55 2.45 87.56
C GLN A 524 13.07 2.37 88.00
N ALA A 525 12.13 2.67 87.10
CA ALA A 525 10.71 2.66 87.43
C ALA A 525 10.10 1.26 87.29
N TYR A 526 9.23 0.89 88.22
CA TYR A 526 8.51 -0.39 88.21
C TYR A 526 7.21 -0.27 87.41
N TYR A 527 7.02 -1.19 86.45
CA TYR A 527 5.81 -1.32 85.64
C TYR A 527 5.20 -2.70 85.81
N TRP A 528 3.86 -2.77 85.74
CA TRP A 528 3.17 -4.06 85.69
C TRP A 528 3.39 -4.73 84.33
N ILE A 529 3.61 -6.04 84.36
CA ILE A 529 3.67 -6.92 83.19
C ILE A 529 2.57 -7.97 83.27
N GLY A 530 2.31 -8.68 82.17
CA GLY A 530 1.20 -9.63 82.06
C GLY A 530 1.41 -10.96 82.78
N LEU A 531 2.48 -11.13 83.54
CA LEU A 531 2.80 -12.38 84.22
C LEU A 531 1.90 -12.55 85.45
N THR A 532 1.15 -13.65 85.51
CA THR A 532 0.22 -13.92 86.61
C THR A 532 0.09 -15.42 86.86
N ASP A 533 -0.20 -15.82 88.09
CA ASP A 533 -0.59 -17.18 88.47
C ASP A 533 -2.06 -17.27 88.87
N ARG A 534 -2.84 -16.24 88.49
CA ARG A 534 -4.27 -16.13 88.77
C ARG A 534 -5.05 -17.22 88.04
N GLY A 535 -5.27 -18.32 88.75
CA GLY A 535 -5.98 -19.51 88.29
C GLY A 535 -5.59 -20.72 89.14
N THR A 536 -4.29 -20.97 89.26
CA THR A 536 -3.70 -21.99 90.13
C THR A 536 -2.40 -21.43 90.71
N GLU A 537 -2.37 -21.20 92.02
CA GLU A 537 -1.17 -20.73 92.74
C GLU A 537 0.05 -21.57 92.36
N GLY A 538 1.14 -20.91 91.96
CA GLY A 538 2.37 -21.57 91.51
C GLY A 538 2.40 -21.99 90.03
N SER A 539 1.33 -21.76 89.26
CA SER A 539 1.28 -21.97 87.80
C SER A 539 1.19 -20.63 87.07
N TRP A 540 2.34 -20.12 86.63
CA TRP A 540 2.45 -18.83 85.93
C TRP A 540 2.00 -18.91 84.46
N CYS A 541 1.27 -17.90 84.01
CA CYS A 541 0.84 -17.69 82.63
C CYS A 541 0.89 -16.18 82.25
N TRP A 542 0.83 -15.89 80.95
CA TRP A 542 0.75 -14.51 80.44
C TRP A 542 -0.70 -14.16 80.08
N THR A 543 -1.13 -12.92 80.37
CA THR A 543 -2.50 -12.45 80.10
C THR A 543 -2.85 -12.36 78.62
N ASP A 544 -1.86 -12.24 77.74
CA ASP A 544 -2.01 -12.21 76.28
C ASP A 544 -2.12 -13.62 75.64
N GLY A 545 -2.05 -14.68 76.45
CA GLY A 545 -2.09 -16.07 75.99
C GLY A 545 -0.74 -16.62 75.50
N THR A 546 0.34 -15.84 75.60
CA THR A 546 1.69 -16.31 75.28
C THR A 546 2.07 -17.50 76.18
N PRO A 547 2.67 -18.58 75.63
CA PRO A 547 3.08 -19.73 76.45
C PRO A 547 4.15 -19.35 77.48
N PHE A 548 3.93 -19.73 78.74
CA PHE A 548 4.94 -19.54 79.80
C PHE A 548 5.96 -20.71 79.80
N ASN A 549 7.25 -20.41 79.76
CA ASN A 549 8.33 -21.41 79.83
C ASN A 549 9.21 -21.21 81.07
N VAL A 550 9.14 -22.16 82.00
CA VAL A 550 9.81 -22.13 83.31
C VAL A 550 11.34 -22.05 83.21
N ALA A 551 11.96 -22.71 82.22
CA ALA A 551 13.42 -22.74 82.04
C ALA A 551 14.00 -21.42 81.49
N GLN A 552 13.14 -20.56 80.97
CA GLN A 552 13.48 -19.46 80.08
C GLN A 552 13.09 -18.08 80.66
N ASN A 553 12.16 -18.07 81.61
CA ASN A 553 11.62 -16.86 82.25
C ASN A 553 12.07 -16.69 83.72
N LYS A 554 12.96 -17.57 84.23
CA LYS A 554 13.51 -17.53 85.61
C LYS A 554 14.84 -16.77 85.76
N THR A 555 15.46 -16.39 84.65
CA THR A 555 16.67 -15.56 84.54
C THR A 555 16.30 -14.25 83.90
#